data_AF-A0A554SBJ7-F1
#
_entry.id   AF-A0A554SBJ7-F1
#
_cell.length_a   1.000
_cell.length_b   1.000
_cell.length_c   1.000
_cell.angle_alpha   90.00
_cell.angle_beta   90.00
_cell.angle_gamma   90.00
#
_symmetry.space_group_name_H-M   'P 1'
#
loop_
_entity.id
_entity.type
_entity.pdbx_description
1 polymer ?
#
loop_
_entity_poly.entity_id
_entity_poly.type
_entity_poly.pdbx_seq_one_letter_code
_entity_poly.pdbx_strand_id
1 'polypeptide(L)'
;MGCPRCAGFSDVPIGGVHEPVPAITQFQSPELIEAIVYRGLDPAEDPRWQEWGARTAQEYAFWSRRACGMTCLQMILRHRGDDVPSLGQLMRDGLACGAYELTDDDGVHGMVYGPFVAYVCDRFGLDAVVHPQLSVDELLHGLARGRMGIVSVHKEIRRPENPSPGRGGHLALAIGYDGESIHLRNPSGHTPDSRRALLAPERFEPFYAFRGVTVGFG
;
A
#
# COMPACT_ATOMS: atom_id res chain seq x y z
N MET A 1 19.99 -4.41 -47.05
CA MET A 1 19.57 -3.43 -46.03
C MET A 1 18.23 -3.85 -45.47
N GLY A 2 18.21 -4.49 -44.30
CA GLY A 2 17.00 -4.83 -43.56
C GLY A 2 17.16 -4.29 -42.14
N CYS A 3 16.21 -3.49 -41.68
CA CYS A 3 16.23 -2.81 -40.40
C CYS A 3 15.97 -3.81 -39.26
N PRO A 4 16.88 -4.02 -38.28
CA PRO A 4 16.59 -4.85 -37.13
C PRO A 4 16.07 -3.95 -36.00
N ARG A 5 14.82 -3.50 -36.10
CA ARG A 5 14.13 -2.78 -35.02
C ARG A 5 12.66 -3.22 -34.90
N CYS A 6 12.45 -4.53 -34.89
CA CYS A 6 11.25 -5.17 -34.38
C CYS A 6 11.66 -6.48 -33.69
N ALA A 7 12.50 -6.40 -32.66
CA ALA A 7 12.60 -7.52 -31.73
C ALA A 7 11.32 -7.46 -30.89
N GLY A 8 10.36 -8.31 -31.23
CA GLY A 8 9.11 -8.44 -30.52
C GLY A 8 9.35 -8.60 -29.02
N PHE A 9 8.51 -7.93 -28.23
CA PHE A 9 8.37 -8.19 -26.81
C PHE A 9 7.94 -9.64 -26.67
N SER A 10 8.93 -10.53 -26.52
CA SER A 10 8.76 -11.97 -26.42
C SER A 10 7.93 -12.32 -25.21
N ASP A 11 7.00 -13.25 -25.42
CA ASP A 11 6.15 -14.00 -24.48
C ASP A 11 6.79 -14.31 -23.12
N VAL A 12 6.88 -13.31 -22.25
CA VAL A 12 7.05 -13.57 -20.82
C VAL A 12 5.66 -13.97 -20.31
N PRO A 13 5.48 -15.16 -19.72
CA PRO A 13 4.23 -15.50 -19.09
C PRO A 13 3.90 -14.39 -18.09
N ILE A 14 2.71 -13.80 -18.21
CA ILE A 14 2.25 -12.78 -17.27
C ILE A 14 2.32 -13.42 -15.88
N GLY A 15 3.31 -12.99 -15.09
CA GLY A 15 3.52 -13.35 -13.71
C GLY A 15 2.35 -12.76 -12.96
N GLY A 16 1.35 -13.61 -12.75
CA GLY A 16 0.00 -13.23 -12.40
C GLY A 16 -0.15 -12.61 -11.01
N VAL A 17 -1.40 -12.37 -10.66
CA VAL A 17 -1.81 -11.81 -9.38
C VAL A 17 -1.30 -12.67 -8.22
N HIS A 18 -0.63 -12.04 -7.27
CA HIS A 18 -0.19 -12.69 -6.04
C HIS A 18 -1.40 -13.03 -5.16
N GLU A 19 -1.77 -14.31 -5.09
CA GLU A 19 -2.77 -14.83 -4.15
C GLU A 19 -2.24 -16.09 -3.45
N PRO A 20 -2.55 -16.28 -2.15
CA PRO A 20 -3.35 -15.40 -1.31
C PRO A 20 -2.55 -14.22 -0.74
N VAL A 21 -3.02 -12.98 -0.93
CA VAL A 21 -2.58 -11.81 -0.13
C VAL A 21 -3.74 -11.36 0.77
N PRO A 22 -3.56 -11.30 2.11
CA PRO A 22 -4.62 -10.89 3.01
C PRO A 22 -4.97 -9.41 2.82
N ALA A 23 -6.24 -9.05 3.01
CA ALA A 23 -6.69 -7.66 2.98
C ALA A 23 -6.71 -7.08 4.40
N ILE A 24 -5.53 -6.76 4.92
CA ILE A 24 -5.35 -6.18 6.25
C ILE A 24 -5.62 -4.67 6.18
N THR A 25 -6.24 -4.13 7.23
CA THR A 25 -6.54 -2.69 7.34
C THR A 25 -5.59 -2.00 8.32
N GLN A 26 -5.38 -0.69 8.12
CA GLN A 26 -4.57 0.14 9.01
C GLN A 26 -5.24 0.39 10.37
N PHE A 27 -6.55 0.18 10.43
CA PHE A 27 -7.35 0.12 11.64
C PHE A 27 -7.54 -1.35 12.02
N GLN A 28 -7.48 -1.67 13.31
CA GLN A 28 -7.61 -3.02 13.82
C GLN A 28 -9.03 -3.59 13.65
N SER A 29 -10.05 -2.73 13.74
CA SER A 29 -11.45 -3.11 13.50
C SER A 29 -11.96 -2.63 12.14
N PRO A 30 -11.97 -3.48 11.08
CA PRO A 30 -12.41 -3.07 9.74
C PRO A 30 -13.84 -2.53 9.69
N GLU A 31 -14.73 -3.03 10.55
CA GLU A 31 -16.12 -2.61 10.66
C GLU A 31 -16.29 -1.17 11.17
N LEU A 32 -15.29 -0.60 11.85
CA LEU A 32 -15.32 0.78 12.34
C LEU A 32 -14.81 1.81 11.33
N ILE A 33 -14.20 1.37 10.22
CA ILE A 33 -13.52 2.27 9.27
C ILE A 33 -14.48 3.29 8.68
N GLU A 34 -15.71 2.91 8.34
CA GLU A 34 -16.71 3.85 7.83
C GLU A 34 -17.02 4.94 8.86
N ALA A 35 -17.21 4.58 10.13
CA ALA A 35 -17.48 5.51 11.20
C ALA A 35 -16.27 6.44 11.46
N ILE A 36 -15.06 5.89 11.46
CA ILE A 36 -13.80 6.62 11.67
C ILE A 36 -13.53 7.62 10.54
N VAL A 37 -13.78 7.23 9.30
CA VAL A 37 -13.42 8.00 8.11
C VAL A 37 -14.50 9.02 7.74
N TYR A 38 -15.78 8.65 7.85
CA TYR A 38 -16.88 9.47 7.34
C TYR A 38 -17.80 10.05 8.42
N ARG A 39 -17.76 9.53 9.65
CA ARG A 39 -18.66 9.98 10.75
C ARG A 39 -17.91 10.58 11.93
N GLY A 40 -16.58 10.61 11.89
CA GLY A 40 -15.75 11.26 12.90
C GLY A 40 -15.52 10.45 14.17
N LEU A 41 -15.74 9.13 14.17
CA LEU A 41 -15.39 8.27 15.31
C LEU A 41 -13.89 8.39 15.60
N ASP A 42 -13.53 8.57 16.87
CA ASP A 42 -12.13 8.57 17.29
C ASP A 42 -11.61 7.12 17.25
N PRO A 43 -10.52 6.79 16.53
CA PRO A 43 -9.99 5.44 16.58
C PRO A 43 -9.54 5.01 17.97
N ALA A 44 -9.35 5.93 18.93
CA ALA A 44 -9.14 5.56 20.34
C ALA A 44 -10.31 4.74 20.92
N GLU A 45 -11.50 4.81 20.32
CA GLU A 45 -12.69 4.04 20.69
C GLU A 45 -12.72 2.62 20.08
N ASP A 46 -11.74 2.25 19.24
CA ASP A 46 -11.64 0.90 18.68
C ASP A 46 -11.34 -0.12 19.81
N PRO A 47 -12.25 -1.03 20.16
CA PRO A 47 -12.07 -1.92 21.31
C PRO A 47 -10.88 -2.89 21.14
N ARG A 48 -10.38 -3.06 19.91
CA ARG A 48 -9.28 -3.96 19.58
C ARG A 48 -7.93 -3.25 19.44
N TRP A 49 -7.83 -1.95 19.73
CA TRP A 49 -6.60 -1.16 19.52
C TRP A 49 -5.31 -1.82 20.08
N GLN A 50 -5.40 -2.61 21.15
CA GLN A 50 -4.27 -3.33 21.73
C GLN A 50 -3.68 -4.40 20.81
N GLU A 51 -4.52 -5.13 20.06
CA GLU A 51 -4.09 -6.17 19.11
C GLU A 51 -3.24 -5.59 17.97
N TRP A 52 -3.43 -4.30 17.67
CA TRP A 52 -2.64 -3.57 16.70
C TRP A 52 -1.17 -3.41 17.13
N GLY A 53 -0.89 -3.51 18.44
CA GLY A 53 0.45 -3.40 19.02
C GLY A 53 0.83 -1.99 19.48
N ALA A 54 -0.16 -1.10 19.68
CA ALA A 54 0.04 0.21 20.30
C ALA A 54 0.12 0.08 21.84
N ARG A 55 0.82 1.01 22.50
CA ARG A 55 0.97 1.03 23.97
C ARG A 55 -0.20 1.74 24.64
N THR A 56 -0.87 2.65 23.94
CA THR A 56 -2.05 3.38 24.40
C THR A 56 -3.07 3.52 23.28
N ALA A 57 -4.34 3.73 23.64
CA ALA A 57 -5.39 4.02 22.67
C ALA A 57 -5.09 5.30 21.86
N GLN A 58 -4.44 6.29 22.46
CA GLN A 58 -4.04 7.53 21.81
C GLN A 58 -2.91 7.32 20.80
N GLU A 59 -1.92 6.48 21.12
CA GLU A 59 -0.88 6.08 20.17
C GLU A 59 -1.50 5.36 18.97
N TYR A 60 -2.47 4.47 19.21
CA TYR A 60 -3.22 3.82 18.14
C TYR A 60 -4.02 4.83 17.31
N ALA A 61 -4.77 5.73 17.93
CA ALA A 61 -5.58 6.74 17.25
C ALA A 61 -4.73 7.63 16.33
N PHE A 62 -3.54 7.99 16.82
CA PHE A 62 -2.57 8.73 16.04
C PHE A 62 -2.03 7.90 14.87
N TRP A 63 -1.44 6.73 15.12
CA TRP A 63 -0.72 6.02 14.07
C TRP A 63 -1.61 5.24 13.10
N SER A 64 -2.76 4.73 13.53
CA SER A 64 -3.70 4.00 12.66
C SER A 64 -4.16 4.83 11.46
N ARG A 65 -4.23 6.16 11.58
CA ARG A 65 -4.56 7.08 10.47
C ARG A 65 -3.44 7.22 9.44
N ARG A 66 -2.21 6.81 9.77
CA ARG A 66 -0.96 7.08 9.03
C ARG A 66 -0.20 5.80 8.64
N ALA A 67 -0.68 4.64 9.09
CA ALA A 67 0.02 3.36 8.96
C ALA A 67 -0.17 2.66 7.60
N CYS A 68 -0.83 3.27 6.61
CA CYS A 68 -1.12 2.63 5.33
C CYS A 68 0.10 1.95 4.66
N GLY A 69 1.28 2.59 4.68
CA GLY A 69 2.52 2.01 4.16
C GLY A 69 3.00 0.77 4.92
N MET A 70 2.98 0.83 6.26
CA MET A 70 3.32 -0.33 7.10
C MET A 70 2.28 -1.45 7.03
N THR A 71 1.01 -1.12 6.78
CA THR A 71 -0.01 -2.13 6.47
C THR A 71 0.25 -2.81 5.13
N CYS A 72 0.67 -2.06 4.09
CA CYS A 72 1.11 -2.67 2.83
C CYS A 72 2.29 -3.63 3.05
N LEU A 73 3.31 -3.21 3.81
CA LEU A 73 4.43 -4.07 4.18
C LEU A 73 3.95 -5.33 4.93
N GLN A 74 3.07 -5.17 5.91
CA GLN A 74 2.56 -6.30 6.67
C GLN A 74 1.87 -7.34 5.77
N MET A 75 1.08 -6.89 4.79
CA MET A 75 0.43 -7.78 3.81
C MET A 75 1.45 -8.50 2.92
N ILE A 76 2.51 -7.82 2.49
CA ILE A 76 3.62 -8.41 1.71
C ILE A 76 4.31 -9.52 2.52
N LEU A 77 4.70 -9.22 3.76
CA LEU A 77 5.40 -10.20 4.63
C LEU A 77 4.51 -11.41 4.94
N ARG A 78 3.20 -11.20 5.17
CA ARG A 78 2.24 -12.29 5.38
C ARG A 78 2.11 -13.17 4.15
N HIS A 79 2.09 -12.58 2.95
CA HIS A 79 2.05 -13.32 1.70
C HIS A 79 3.30 -14.18 1.49
N ARG A 80 4.47 -13.64 1.83
CA ARG A 80 5.75 -14.37 1.75
C ARG A 80 5.86 -15.51 2.77
N GLY A 81 5.01 -15.52 3.80
CA GLY A 81 5.01 -16.53 4.86
C GLY A 81 5.98 -16.24 6.00
N ASP A 82 6.40 -14.98 6.16
CA ASP A 82 7.30 -14.58 7.24
C ASP A 82 6.62 -14.59 8.62
N ASP A 83 7.43 -14.59 9.67
CA ASP A 83 6.97 -14.13 10.98
C ASP A 83 6.81 -12.60 10.94
N VAL A 84 5.57 -12.13 11.08
CA VAL A 84 5.22 -10.74 10.78
C VAL A 84 4.98 -9.95 12.06
N PRO A 85 5.75 -8.87 12.30
CA PRO A 85 5.53 -8.00 13.45
C PRO A 85 4.13 -7.36 13.46
N SER A 86 3.67 -6.94 14.64
CA SER A 86 2.46 -6.13 14.76
C SER A 86 2.63 -4.79 14.03
N LEU A 87 1.51 -4.16 13.63
CA LEU A 87 1.57 -2.86 12.96
C LEU A 87 2.22 -1.80 13.87
N GLY A 88 1.94 -1.84 15.17
CA GLY A 88 2.60 -0.97 16.14
C GLY A 88 4.11 -1.17 16.20
N GLN A 89 4.61 -2.40 16.08
CA GLN A 89 6.06 -2.63 15.99
C GLN A 89 6.63 -2.08 14.67
N LEU A 90 6.01 -2.39 13.52
CA LEU A 90 6.45 -1.86 12.22
C LEU A 90 6.47 -0.32 12.20
N MET A 91 5.50 0.34 12.84
CA MET A 91 5.48 1.80 12.95
C MET A 91 6.63 2.34 13.80
N ARG A 92 6.95 1.70 14.93
CA ARG A 92 8.12 2.07 15.75
C ARG A 92 9.43 1.89 14.99
N ASP A 93 9.55 0.79 14.24
CA ASP A 93 10.72 0.53 13.41
C ASP A 93 10.84 1.57 12.28
N GLY A 94 9.72 1.94 11.68
CA GLY A 94 9.64 3.00 10.68
C GLY A 94 10.07 4.37 11.20
N LEU A 95 9.73 4.71 12.44
CA LEU A 95 10.22 5.92 13.11
C LEU A 95 11.73 5.85 13.34
N ALA A 96 12.22 4.71 13.85
CA ALA A 96 13.64 4.53 14.17
C ALA A 96 14.54 4.61 12.93
N CYS A 97 14.05 4.18 11.76
CA CYS A 97 14.80 4.24 10.51
C CYS A 97 14.54 5.50 9.66
N GLY A 98 13.68 6.42 10.10
CA GLY A 98 13.34 7.64 9.35
C GLY A 98 12.36 7.43 8.20
N ALA A 99 11.69 6.27 8.12
CA ALA A 99 10.58 6.08 7.18
C ALA A 99 9.34 6.91 7.58
N TYR A 100 9.25 7.32 8.84
CA TYR A 100 8.27 8.27 9.35
C TYR A 100 8.96 9.30 10.23
N GLU A 101 8.58 10.57 10.07
CA GLU A 101 9.10 11.68 10.85
C GLU A 101 7.94 12.49 11.40
N LEU A 102 8.07 12.91 12.67
CA LEU A 102 7.16 13.87 13.26
C LEU A 102 7.56 15.27 12.79
N THR A 103 6.56 16.08 12.45
CA THR A 103 6.76 17.50 12.19
C THR A 103 6.79 18.26 13.51
N ASP A 104 7.26 19.51 13.49
CA ASP A 104 7.32 20.37 14.69
C ASP A 104 5.95 20.56 15.38
N ASP A 105 4.85 20.48 14.61
CA ASP A 105 3.47 20.56 15.11
C ASP A 105 2.84 19.19 15.46
N ASP A 106 3.64 18.18 15.79
CA ASP A 106 3.20 16.79 16.06
C ASP A 106 2.44 16.12 14.87
N GLY A 107 2.61 16.64 13.66
CA GLY A 107 2.11 16.09 12.41
C GLY A 107 3.03 15.03 11.81
N VAL A 108 2.66 14.47 10.65
CA VAL A 108 3.47 13.52 9.87
C VAL A 108 3.23 13.78 8.38
N HIS A 109 4.30 13.98 7.60
CA HIS A 109 4.19 14.29 6.16
C HIS A 109 3.75 13.10 5.29
N GLY A 110 3.89 11.87 5.81
CA GLY A 110 3.66 10.62 5.09
C GLY A 110 4.91 9.72 5.18
N MET A 111 4.81 8.50 4.66
CA MET A 111 5.96 7.60 4.65
C MET A 111 7.04 8.08 3.68
N VAL A 112 8.28 8.19 4.13
CA VAL A 112 9.44 8.55 3.32
C VAL A 112 9.98 7.29 2.64
N TYR A 113 9.95 7.25 1.30
CA TYR A 113 10.20 6.00 0.55
C TYR A 113 11.65 5.52 0.61
N GLY A 114 12.63 6.42 0.59
CA GLY A 114 14.05 6.04 0.62
C GLY A 114 14.41 5.25 1.88
N PRO A 115 14.19 5.81 3.08
CA PRO A 115 14.43 5.11 4.34
C PRO A 115 13.56 3.85 4.50
N PHE A 116 12.30 3.88 4.06
CA PHE A 116 11.46 2.69 4.03
C PHE A 116 12.07 1.56 3.19
N VAL A 117 12.53 1.86 1.96
CA VAL A 117 13.16 0.87 1.07
C VAL A 117 14.43 0.31 1.68
N ALA A 118 15.32 1.18 2.21
CA ALA A 118 16.52 0.72 2.89
C ALA A 118 16.20 -0.23 4.06
N TYR A 119 15.21 0.11 4.88
CA TYR A 119 14.75 -0.70 5.99
C TYR A 119 14.22 -2.07 5.55
N VAL A 120 13.37 -2.14 4.51
CA VAL A 120 12.79 -3.42 4.09
C VAL A 120 13.77 -4.31 3.33
N CYS A 121 14.71 -3.72 2.61
CA CYS A 121 15.81 -4.47 1.99
C CYS A 121 16.73 -5.08 3.05
N ASP A 122 17.15 -4.29 4.04
CA ASP A 122 18.09 -4.73 5.09
C ASP A 122 17.44 -5.76 6.03
N ARG A 123 16.27 -5.43 6.59
CA ARG A 123 15.63 -6.27 7.62
C ARG A 123 14.96 -7.51 7.07
N PHE A 124 14.31 -7.38 5.92
CA PHE A 124 13.46 -8.45 5.38
C PHE A 124 14.03 -9.06 4.10
N GLY A 125 15.10 -8.53 3.52
CA GLY A 125 15.65 -9.04 2.26
C GLY A 125 14.69 -8.91 1.08
N LEU A 126 13.81 -7.89 1.10
CA LEU A 126 12.90 -7.62 -0.02
C LEU A 126 13.65 -6.87 -1.14
N ASP A 127 13.38 -7.19 -2.41
CA ASP A 127 13.87 -6.42 -3.55
C ASP A 127 12.94 -5.23 -3.79
N ALA A 128 13.17 -4.13 -3.06
CA ALA A 128 12.34 -2.93 -3.12
C ALA A 128 13.02 -1.78 -3.85
N VAL A 129 12.27 -1.08 -4.71
CA VAL A 129 12.76 0.04 -5.51
C VAL A 129 11.81 1.23 -5.39
N VAL A 130 12.36 2.41 -5.09
CA VAL A 130 11.63 3.68 -5.05
C VAL A 130 11.42 4.19 -6.46
N HIS A 131 10.17 4.56 -6.77
CA HIS A 131 9.82 5.22 -8.02
C HIS A 131 9.17 6.58 -7.73
N PRO A 132 9.94 7.69 -7.80
CA PRO A 132 9.39 9.04 -7.63
C PRO A 132 8.52 9.47 -8.81
N GLN A 133 8.70 8.81 -9.97
CA GLN A 133 7.87 8.89 -11.16
C GLN A 133 7.66 7.46 -11.65
N LEU A 134 6.41 7.03 -11.72
CA LEU A 134 6.01 5.71 -12.19
C LEU A 134 4.72 5.89 -12.99
N SER A 135 4.82 5.74 -14.31
CA SER A 135 3.64 5.77 -15.18
C SER A 135 2.72 4.58 -14.90
N VAL A 136 1.46 4.68 -15.34
CA VAL A 136 0.52 3.55 -15.26
C VAL A 136 1.07 2.36 -16.05
N ASP A 137 1.58 2.56 -17.26
CA ASP A 137 2.13 1.49 -18.10
C ASP A 137 3.32 0.78 -17.44
N GLU A 138 4.25 1.52 -16.85
CA GLU A 138 5.39 0.95 -16.11
C GLU A 138 4.93 0.16 -14.88
N LEU A 139 3.95 0.68 -14.14
CA LEU A 139 3.33 -0.04 -13.03
C LEU A 139 2.70 -1.35 -13.50
N LEU A 140 1.82 -1.29 -14.52
CA LEU A 140 1.14 -2.47 -15.06
C LEU A 140 2.14 -3.51 -15.57
N HIS A 141 3.19 -3.07 -16.25
CA HIS A 141 4.26 -3.95 -16.74
C HIS A 141 5.02 -4.63 -15.59
N GLY A 142 5.32 -3.89 -14.52
CA GLY A 142 5.94 -4.45 -13.31
C GLY A 142 5.03 -5.46 -12.62
N LEU A 143 3.75 -5.13 -12.46
CA LEU A 143 2.74 -5.98 -11.84
C LEU A 143 2.53 -7.29 -12.64
N ALA A 144 2.44 -7.20 -13.96
CA ALA A 144 2.32 -8.36 -14.85
C ALA A 144 3.58 -9.24 -14.90
N ARG A 145 4.68 -8.82 -14.25
CA ARG A 145 5.93 -9.59 -14.14
C ARG A 145 6.18 -10.09 -12.71
N GLY A 146 5.14 -10.12 -11.88
CA GLY A 146 5.22 -10.63 -10.51
C GLY A 146 5.91 -9.69 -9.53
N ARG A 147 5.95 -8.37 -9.79
CA ARG A 147 6.22 -7.38 -8.73
C ARG A 147 4.91 -6.97 -8.07
N MET A 148 4.96 -6.62 -6.80
CA MET A 148 3.90 -5.86 -6.13
C MET A 148 4.22 -4.35 -6.16
N GLY A 149 3.20 -3.51 -6.00
CA GLY A 149 3.34 -2.06 -5.95
C GLY A 149 2.70 -1.46 -4.70
N ILE A 150 3.48 -0.81 -3.83
CA ILE A 150 2.96 0.10 -2.81
C ILE A 150 2.76 1.46 -3.49
N VAL A 151 1.52 1.72 -3.93
CA VAL A 151 1.17 2.84 -4.81
C VAL A 151 0.58 4.02 -4.03
N SER A 152 1.06 5.23 -4.34
CA SER A 152 0.50 6.45 -3.77
C SER A 152 -0.79 6.84 -4.48
N VAL A 153 -1.89 6.83 -3.75
CA VAL A 153 -3.24 7.10 -4.27
C VAL A 153 -3.97 8.08 -3.37
N HIS A 154 -5.03 8.69 -3.87
CA HIS A 154 -5.94 9.45 -3.03
C HIS A 154 -6.82 8.52 -2.18
N LYS A 155 -7.09 8.92 -0.93
CA LYS A 155 -7.83 8.13 0.05
C LYS A 155 -9.24 7.72 -0.40
N GLU A 156 -9.86 8.51 -1.27
CA GLU A 156 -11.20 8.21 -1.81
C GLU A 156 -11.22 7.11 -2.88
N ILE A 157 -10.07 6.47 -3.19
CA ILE A 157 -10.07 5.20 -3.93
C ILE A 157 -10.92 4.11 -3.26
N ARG A 158 -11.34 4.32 -2.00
CA ARG A 158 -12.40 3.54 -1.32
C ARG A 158 -13.73 3.49 -2.08
N ARG A 159 -14.04 4.51 -2.87
CA ARG A 159 -15.29 4.70 -3.63
C ARG A 159 -14.94 5.14 -5.05
N PRO A 160 -14.27 4.26 -5.84
CA PRO A 160 -13.74 4.61 -7.14
C PRO A 160 -14.86 4.96 -8.13
N GLU A 161 -16.07 4.47 -7.90
CA GLU A 161 -17.32 5.25 -7.86
C GLU A 161 -17.35 6.65 -8.48
N ASN A 162 -16.78 7.52 -7.67
CA ASN A 162 -16.94 8.95 -7.70
C ASN A 162 -15.71 9.57 -8.37
N PRO A 163 -15.83 10.78 -8.92
CA PRO A 163 -14.67 11.53 -9.38
C PRO A 163 -13.62 11.65 -8.28
N SER A 164 -12.36 11.43 -8.64
CA SER A 164 -11.27 11.57 -7.68
C SER A 164 -11.14 13.03 -7.22
N PRO A 165 -11.15 13.32 -5.90
CA PRO A 165 -10.91 14.68 -5.40
C PRO A 165 -9.46 15.16 -5.58
N GLY A 166 -8.52 14.24 -5.88
CA GLY A 166 -7.10 14.56 -5.99
C GLY A 166 -6.24 13.30 -6.13
N ARG A 167 -4.95 13.42 -5.82
CA ARG A 167 -3.98 12.32 -5.91
C ARG A 167 -3.11 12.28 -4.65
N GLY A 168 -2.70 11.09 -4.24
CA GLY A 168 -1.79 10.87 -3.12
C GLY A 168 -2.40 11.10 -1.72
N GLY A 169 -1.56 11.02 -0.68
CA GLY A 169 -1.97 11.10 0.72
C GLY A 169 -2.44 9.77 1.33
N HIS A 170 -2.47 8.69 0.54
CA HIS A 170 -2.72 7.32 0.98
C HIS A 170 -1.83 6.34 0.21
N LEU A 171 -1.58 5.16 0.79
CA LEU A 171 -0.88 4.05 0.14
C LEU A 171 -1.79 2.84 0.06
N ALA A 172 -1.86 2.23 -1.11
CA ALA A 172 -2.53 0.95 -1.34
C ALA A 172 -1.52 -0.05 -1.92
N LEU A 173 -1.77 -1.34 -1.72
CA LEU A 173 -0.94 -2.41 -2.26
C LEU A 173 -1.58 -2.96 -3.53
N ALA A 174 -0.95 -2.76 -4.68
CA ALA A 174 -1.24 -3.49 -5.91
C ALA A 174 -0.50 -4.84 -5.86
N ILE A 175 -1.26 -5.92 -5.88
CA ILE A 175 -0.75 -7.31 -5.77
C ILE A 175 -0.62 -7.99 -7.13
N GLY A 176 -0.93 -7.29 -8.22
CA GLY A 176 -0.79 -7.80 -9.58
C GLY A 176 -1.75 -7.13 -10.55
N TYR A 177 -1.60 -7.52 -11.81
CA TYR A 177 -2.43 -7.11 -12.94
C TYR A 177 -2.70 -8.34 -13.80
N ASP A 178 -3.96 -8.63 -14.09
CA ASP A 178 -4.38 -9.83 -14.83
C ASP A 178 -4.57 -9.58 -16.33
N GLY A 179 -4.26 -8.37 -16.82
CA GLY A 179 -4.51 -7.93 -18.19
C GLY A 179 -5.78 -7.10 -18.36
N GLU A 180 -6.64 -7.06 -17.35
CA GLU A 180 -7.86 -6.25 -17.34
C GLU A 180 -7.92 -5.32 -16.12
N SER A 181 -7.64 -5.85 -14.93
CA SER A 181 -7.80 -5.16 -13.66
C SER A 181 -6.54 -5.20 -12.80
N ILE A 182 -6.25 -4.08 -12.14
CA ILE A 182 -5.29 -4.00 -11.05
C ILE A 182 -5.95 -4.57 -9.80
N HIS A 183 -5.31 -5.57 -9.19
CA HIS A 183 -5.78 -6.19 -7.95
C HIS A 183 -5.19 -5.42 -6.77
N LEU A 184 -6.05 -4.77 -5.99
CA LEU A 184 -5.65 -3.93 -4.85
C LEU A 184 -5.99 -4.58 -3.51
N ARG A 185 -5.12 -4.31 -2.54
CA ARG A 185 -5.40 -4.36 -1.11
C ARG A 185 -5.33 -2.95 -0.56
N ASN A 186 -6.47 -2.42 -0.12
CA ASN A 186 -6.56 -1.05 0.38
C ASN A 186 -6.60 -1.06 1.91
N PRO A 187 -5.52 -0.59 2.59
CA PRO A 187 -5.47 -0.55 4.05
C PRO A 187 -6.59 0.26 4.70
N SER A 188 -7.23 1.16 3.96
CA SER A 188 -8.29 2.02 4.48
C SER A 188 -9.66 1.70 3.90
N GLY A 189 -9.82 0.56 3.24
CA GLY A 189 -11.10 0.10 2.70
C GLY A 189 -12.15 -0.11 3.80
N HIS A 190 -13.27 0.60 3.71
CA HIS A 190 -14.38 0.52 4.66
C HIS A 190 -15.32 -0.68 4.41
N THR A 191 -15.56 -1.04 3.14
CA THR A 191 -16.31 -2.25 2.74
C THR A 191 -15.36 -3.38 2.34
N PRO A 192 -15.79 -4.65 2.35
CA PRO A 192 -15.00 -5.77 1.82
C PRO A 192 -14.47 -5.52 0.40
N ASP A 193 -15.31 -5.01 -0.50
CA ASP A 193 -14.95 -4.71 -1.89
C ASP A 193 -13.93 -3.57 -1.97
N SER A 194 -14.06 -2.54 -1.14
CA SER A 194 -13.08 -1.45 -1.11
C SER A 194 -11.73 -1.90 -0.51
N ARG A 195 -11.69 -2.97 0.29
CA ARG A 195 -10.45 -3.57 0.82
C ARG A 195 -9.79 -4.49 -0.19
N ARG A 196 -10.58 -5.23 -0.99
CA ARG A 196 -10.15 -6.11 -2.09
C ARG A 196 -10.75 -5.58 -3.40
N ALA A 197 -10.13 -4.55 -3.96
CA ALA A 197 -10.67 -3.91 -5.15
C ALA A 197 -10.04 -4.48 -6.42
N LEU A 198 -10.85 -4.65 -7.46
CA LEU A 198 -10.42 -4.90 -8.83
C LEU A 198 -10.75 -3.65 -9.64
N LEU A 199 -9.73 -2.95 -10.13
CA LEU A 199 -9.91 -1.69 -10.85
C LEU A 199 -9.26 -1.76 -12.23
N ALA A 200 -10.04 -1.46 -13.26
CA ALA A 200 -9.49 -1.14 -14.58
C ALA A 200 -8.52 0.07 -14.47
N PRO A 201 -7.43 0.12 -15.26
CA PRO A 201 -6.44 1.19 -15.21
C PRO A 201 -7.05 2.61 -15.28
N GLU A 202 -8.07 2.80 -16.12
CA GLU A 202 -8.74 4.09 -16.34
C GLU A 202 -9.54 4.54 -15.11
N ARG A 203 -9.99 3.58 -14.29
CA ARG A 203 -10.68 3.85 -13.02
C ARG A 203 -9.70 4.15 -11.90
N PHE A 204 -8.51 3.55 -11.95
CA PHE A 204 -7.45 3.70 -10.97
C PHE A 204 -6.67 5.02 -11.14
N GLU A 205 -6.30 5.35 -12.38
CA GLU A 205 -5.40 6.45 -12.71
C GLU A 205 -5.79 7.83 -12.13
N PRO A 206 -7.08 8.24 -12.10
CA PRO A 206 -7.46 9.53 -11.53
C PRO A 206 -7.07 9.68 -10.04
N PHE A 207 -6.96 8.58 -9.30
CA PHE A 207 -6.56 8.57 -7.89
C PHE A 207 -5.04 8.46 -7.72
N TYR A 208 -4.34 7.92 -8.72
CA TYR A 208 -2.92 7.58 -8.65
C TYR A 208 -2.02 8.81 -8.74
N ALA A 209 -1.02 8.88 -7.88
CA ALA A 209 -0.06 9.99 -7.81
C ALA A 209 1.22 9.73 -8.63
N PHE A 210 1.25 8.69 -9.47
CA PHE A 210 2.36 8.39 -10.38
C PHE A 210 3.70 8.18 -9.66
N ARG A 211 3.63 7.56 -8.48
CA ARG A 211 4.79 7.25 -7.64
C ARG A 211 4.48 6.14 -6.67
N GLY A 212 5.53 5.51 -6.14
CA GLY A 212 5.40 4.47 -5.14
C GLY A 212 6.68 3.68 -4.95
N VAL A 213 6.53 2.47 -4.42
CA VAL A 213 7.60 1.49 -4.26
C VAL A 213 7.17 0.20 -4.91
N THR A 214 8.01 -0.38 -5.78
CA THR A 214 7.76 -1.74 -6.27
C THR A 214 8.57 -2.74 -5.48
N VAL A 215 7.99 -3.88 -5.17
CA VAL A 215 8.61 -4.93 -4.36
C VAL A 215 8.61 -6.23 -5.14
N GLY A 216 9.77 -6.88 -5.19
CA GLY A 216 9.95 -8.25 -5.68
C GLY A 216 10.35 -9.19 -4.56
N PHE A 217 10.18 -10.47 -4.82
CA PHE A 217 10.70 -11.57 -4.01
C PHE A 217 11.85 -12.15 -4.83
N GLY A 218 13.10 -11.90 -4.42
CA GLY A 218 14.29 -12.31 -5.16
C GLY A 218 14.39 -13.81 -5.39
#